data_AF-A0A9D2VEK5-F1
#
_entry.id   AF-A0A9D2VEK5-F1
#
_cell.length_a   1.000
_cell.length_b   1.000
_cell.length_c   1.000
_cell.angle_alpha   90.00
_cell.angle_beta   90.00
_cell.angle_gamma   90.00
#
_symmetry.space_group_name_H-M   'P 1'
#
loop_
_entity.id
_entity.type
_entity.pdbx_description
1 polymer ?
#
loop_
_entity_poly.entity_id
_entity_poly.type
_entity_poly.pdbx_seq_one_letter_code
_entity_poly.pdbx_strand_id
1 'polypeptide(L)'
;YKVGRKQMKELKEDLITELLPRAFSIERFVSVWIDPENRWLAIDAAAAATADEVMGLIAKTFDLFPALPVYTQQSPAAAMTSWLADFTLPYPFTIDQDAELKGSGESRSVVRYARHNLDSDEVRNHIVDGKQCTRLALTWADKISFVLTEGLELKRIAPTDLLTEQNQSESHDEAHVFDADFLLMSSELNVLIHELLEALGGEKKSPV
;
A
#
# COMPACT_ATOMS: atom_id res chain seq x y z
N TYR A 1 -2.96 31.17 39.74
CA TYR A 1 -2.04 30.07 40.09
C TYR A 1 -1.88 29.16 38.88
N LYS A 2 -0.66 28.80 38.48
CA LYS A 2 -0.40 27.92 37.33
C LYS A 2 -0.45 26.47 37.82
N VAL A 3 -1.32 25.66 37.23
CA VAL A 3 -1.55 24.26 37.65
C VAL A 3 -0.29 23.43 37.41
N GLY A 4 0.14 22.65 38.41
CA GLY A 4 1.33 21.81 38.31
C GLY A 4 1.13 20.63 37.35
N ARG A 5 2.22 20.03 36.84
CA ARG A 5 2.17 18.89 35.91
C ARG A 5 1.36 17.70 36.45
N LYS A 6 1.47 17.41 37.75
CA LYS A 6 0.75 16.31 38.41
C LYS A 6 -0.76 16.60 38.45
N GLN A 7 -1.14 17.78 38.93
CA GLN A 7 -2.54 18.23 38.98
C GLN A 7 -3.19 18.26 37.59
N MET A 8 -2.45 18.67 36.55
CA MET A 8 -2.95 18.65 35.17
C MET A 8 -3.17 17.23 34.64
N LYS A 9 -2.36 16.26 35.08
CA LYS A 9 -2.52 14.85 34.71
C LYS A 9 -3.78 14.26 35.37
N GLU A 10 -3.94 14.48 36.67
CA GLU A 10 -5.11 14.05 37.44
C GLU A 10 -6.41 14.64 36.84
N LEU A 11 -6.42 15.94 36.54
CA LEU A 11 -7.58 16.60 35.93
C LEU A 11 -7.94 16.02 34.55
N LYS A 12 -6.92 15.59 33.77
CA LYS A 12 -7.16 14.93 32.48
C LYS A 12 -7.75 13.53 32.65
N GLU A 13 -7.27 12.76 33.62
CA GLU A 13 -7.79 11.40 33.88
C GLU A 13 -9.24 11.45 34.37
N ASP A 14 -9.58 12.40 35.25
CA ASP A 14 -10.94 12.64 35.71
C ASP A 14 -11.88 13.02 34.55
N LEU A 15 -11.44 13.97 33.70
CA LEU A 15 -12.20 14.38 32.53
C LEU A 15 -12.39 13.25 31.51
N ILE A 16 -11.37 12.40 31.30
CA ILE A 16 -11.51 11.23 30.42
C ILE A 16 -12.58 10.29 30.98
N THR A 17 -12.56 10.02 32.28
CA THR A 17 -13.54 9.12 32.93
C THR A 17 -14.96 9.68 32.84
N GLU A 18 -15.13 10.99 33.00
CA GLU A 18 -16.44 11.66 32.89
C GLU A 18 -16.96 11.69 31.44
N LEU A 19 -16.07 11.91 30.46
CA LEU A 19 -16.44 12.09 29.06
C LEU A 19 -16.53 10.77 28.28
N LEU A 20 -15.86 9.70 28.72
CA LEU A 20 -15.83 8.42 28.02
C LEU A 20 -17.23 7.82 27.74
N PRO A 21 -18.20 7.83 28.67
CA PRO A 21 -19.56 7.33 28.40
C PRO A 21 -20.35 8.17 27.38
N ARG A 22 -19.90 9.41 27.12
CA ARG A 22 -20.51 10.33 26.13
C ARG A 22 -19.76 10.34 24.81
N ALA A 23 -18.63 9.63 24.72
CA ALA A 23 -17.83 9.56 23.51
C ALA A 23 -18.56 8.72 22.47
N PHE A 24 -18.61 9.21 21.23
CA PHE A 24 -19.12 8.42 20.11
C PHE A 24 -18.11 7.34 19.75
N SER A 25 -18.59 6.11 19.58
CA SER A 25 -17.80 5.02 19.03
C SER A 25 -17.50 5.30 17.55
N ILE A 26 -16.24 5.12 17.16
CA ILE A 26 -15.83 5.10 15.76
C ILE A 26 -15.47 3.65 15.44
N GLU A 27 -16.32 3.00 14.67
CA GLU A 27 -16.05 1.66 14.16
C GLU A 27 -15.26 1.74 12.86
N ARG A 28 -14.36 0.79 12.66
CA ARG A 28 -13.56 0.65 11.46
C ARG A 28 -13.56 -0.80 11.03
N PHE A 29 -13.86 -1.03 9.77
CA PHE A 29 -13.74 -2.34 9.14
C PHE A 29 -12.44 -2.39 8.36
N VAL A 30 -11.68 -3.47 8.53
CA VAL A 30 -10.44 -3.73 7.80
C VAL A 30 -10.60 -5.12 7.17
N SER A 31 -10.63 -5.15 5.85
CA SER A 31 -10.74 -6.41 5.11
C SER A 31 -9.39 -7.12 5.09
N VAL A 32 -9.43 -8.45 5.24
CA VAL A 32 -8.24 -9.30 5.20
C VAL A 32 -8.52 -10.43 4.22
N TRP A 33 -7.65 -10.58 3.23
CA TRP A 33 -7.67 -11.69 2.29
C TRP A 33 -6.58 -12.68 2.65
N ILE A 34 -6.98 -13.93 2.91
CA ILE A 34 -6.08 -15.05 3.17
C ILE A 34 -6.15 -15.97 1.95
N ASP A 35 -5.01 -16.19 1.31
CA ASP A 35 -4.85 -17.12 0.19
C ASP A 35 -3.89 -18.24 0.61
N PRO A 36 -4.41 -19.40 1.06
CA PRO A 36 -3.56 -20.52 1.45
C PRO A 36 -2.83 -21.20 0.29
N GLU A 37 -3.36 -21.10 -0.94
CA GLU A 37 -2.77 -21.75 -2.12
C GLU A 37 -1.50 -21.03 -2.54
N ASN A 38 -1.57 -19.70 -2.61
CA ASN A 38 -0.44 -18.84 -2.99
C ASN A 38 0.36 -18.35 -1.76
N ARG A 39 -0.16 -18.62 -0.56
CA ARG A 39 0.42 -18.28 0.76
C ARG A 39 0.50 -16.77 1.01
N TRP A 40 -0.53 -16.03 0.56
CA TRP A 40 -0.65 -14.61 0.81
C TRP A 40 -1.55 -14.31 2.00
N LEU A 41 -1.19 -13.27 2.72
CA LEU A 41 -2.05 -12.55 3.64
C LEU A 41 -2.03 -11.08 3.21
N ALA A 42 -3.12 -10.62 2.60
CA ALA A 42 -3.28 -9.23 2.24
C ALA A 42 -4.18 -8.53 3.27
N ILE A 43 -3.73 -7.38 3.77
CA ILE A 43 -4.49 -6.55 4.70
C ILE A 43 -4.83 -5.25 3.99
N ASP A 44 -6.11 -4.94 3.83
CA ASP A 44 -6.58 -3.69 3.22
C ASP A 44 -6.42 -2.53 4.20
N ALA A 45 -5.18 -2.05 4.33
CA ALA A 45 -4.80 -0.99 5.24
C ALA A 45 -3.89 0.03 4.55
N ALA A 46 -4.31 1.31 4.58
CA ALA A 46 -3.50 2.41 4.02
C ALA A 46 -2.27 2.77 4.87
N ALA A 47 -2.23 2.32 6.14
CA ALA A 47 -1.19 2.61 7.11
C ALA A 47 -0.68 1.35 7.78
N ALA A 48 0.65 1.22 7.90
CA ALA A 48 1.32 0.08 8.54
C ALA A 48 0.83 -0.18 9.97
N ALA A 49 0.55 0.86 10.76
CA ALA A 49 0.04 0.70 12.12
C ALA A 49 -1.28 -0.09 12.18
N THR A 50 -2.16 0.08 11.19
CA THR A 50 -3.41 -0.69 11.11
C THR A 50 -3.15 -2.14 10.72
N ALA A 51 -2.18 -2.39 9.84
CA ALA A 51 -1.76 -3.76 9.51
C ALA A 51 -1.14 -4.47 10.73
N ASP A 52 -0.32 -3.77 11.53
CA ASP A 52 0.26 -4.30 12.77
C ASP A 52 -0.82 -4.61 13.82
N GLU A 53 -1.85 -3.77 13.94
CA GLU A 53 -3.01 -4.03 14.81
C GLU A 53 -3.74 -5.31 14.41
N VAL A 54 -4.02 -5.48 13.11
CA VAL A 54 -4.66 -6.69 12.55
C VAL A 54 -3.79 -7.93 12.82
N MET A 55 -2.48 -7.84 12.56
CA MET A 55 -1.52 -8.92 12.85
C MET A 55 -1.51 -9.28 14.34
N GLY A 56 -1.57 -8.28 15.23
CA GLY A 56 -1.68 -8.48 16.67
C GLY A 56 -2.99 -9.15 17.09
N LEU A 57 -4.10 -8.91 16.38
CA LEU A 57 -5.36 -9.62 16.61
C LEU A 57 -5.27 -11.07 16.13
N ILE A 58 -4.75 -11.31 14.93
CA ILE A 58 -4.55 -12.66 14.37
C ILE A 58 -3.67 -13.49 15.31
N ALA A 59 -2.56 -12.93 15.81
CA ALA A 59 -1.66 -13.62 16.73
C ALA A 59 -2.29 -13.94 18.10
N LYS A 60 -3.34 -13.20 18.52
CA LYS A 60 -4.11 -13.53 19.73
C LYS A 60 -5.17 -14.60 19.48
N THR A 61 -5.65 -14.71 18.25
CA THR A 61 -6.70 -15.65 17.87
C THR A 61 -6.13 -17.02 17.49
N PHE A 62 -4.96 -17.06 16.84
CA PHE A 62 -4.32 -18.29 16.38
C PHE A 62 -3.00 -18.51 17.13
N ASP A 63 -2.82 -19.70 17.71
CA ASP A 63 -1.61 -20.06 18.46
C ASP A 63 -0.33 -20.02 17.61
N LEU A 64 -0.45 -20.31 16.31
CA LEU A 64 0.63 -20.32 15.33
C LEU A 64 0.13 -19.71 14.03
N PHE A 65 0.68 -18.55 13.67
CA PHE A 65 0.40 -17.90 12.40
C PHE A 65 1.69 -17.29 11.82
N PRO A 66 2.44 -18.04 10.99
CA PRO A 66 3.79 -17.68 10.56
C PRO A 66 3.79 -16.70 9.36
N ALA A 67 3.00 -15.63 9.42
CA ALA A 67 3.04 -14.60 8.40
C ALA A 67 4.22 -13.65 8.66
N LEU A 68 4.97 -13.36 7.60
CA LEU A 68 6.10 -12.45 7.60
C LEU A 68 5.88 -11.37 6.54
N PRO A 69 6.39 -10.14 6.75
CA PRO A 69 6.42 -9.14 5.68
C PRO A 69 7.20 -9.64 4.47
N VAL A 70 6.75 -9.27 3.29
CA VAL A 70 7.44 -9.60 2.04
C VAL A 70 8.65 -8.69 1.88
N TYR A 71 9.78 -9.28 1.49
CA TYR A 71 10.99 -8.55 1.15
C TYR A 71 11.41 -8.92 -0.26
N THR A 72 11.96 -7.96 -1.00
CA THR A 72 12.45 -8.15 -2.37
C THR A 72 13.97 -8.05 -2.42
N GLN A 73 14.57 -8.61 -3.48
CA GLN A 73 16.02 -8.56 -3.67
C GLN A 73 16.51 -7.15 -3.99
N GLN A 74 15.76 -6.40 -4.80
CA GLN A 74 15.98 -4.98 -5.05
C GLN A 74 15.03 -4.15 -4.19
N SER A 75 15.52 -3.06 -3.59
CA SER A 75 14.63 -2.18 -2.83
C SER A 75 13.61 -1.50 -3.77
N PRO A 76 12.34 -1.34 -3.37
CA PRO A 76 11.34 -0.69 -4.20
C PRO A 76 11.73 0.73 -4.60
N ALA A 77 12.31 1.50 -3.67
CA ALA A 77 12.81 2.84 -3.97
C ALA A 77 13.90 2.85 -5.06
N ALA A 78 14.84 1.92 -5.00
CA ALA A 78 15.90 1.82 -6.01
C ALA A 78 15.35 1.38 -7.37
N ALA A 79 14.43 0.40 -7.39
CA ALA A 79 13.79 -0.07 -8.61
C ALA A 79 12.98 1.05 -9.29
N MET A 80 12.08 1.71 -8.54
CA MET A 80 11.29 2.84 -9.06
C MET A 80 12.17 3.98 -9.57
N THR A 81 13.26 4.29 -8.87
CA THR A 81 14.21 5.32 -9.32
C THR A 81 14.88 4.91 -10.64
N SER A 82 15.28 3.65 -10.79
CA SER A 82 15.86 3.14 -12.05
C SER A 82 14.85 3.19 -13.19
N TRP A 83 13.62 2.73 -12.94
CA TRP A 83 12.53 2.76 -13.93
C TRP A 83 12.25 4.17 -14.45
N LEU A 84 12.27 5.17 -13.56
CA LEU A 84 12.12 6.58 -13.91
C LEU A 84 13.37 7.19 -14.57
N ALA A 85 14.59 6.72 -14.27
CA ALA A 85 15.79 7.23 -14.92
C ALA A 85 15.87 6.84 -16.39
N ASP A 86 15.51 5.58 -16.67
CA ASP A 86 15.59 4.97 -18.00
C ASP A 86 14.26 4.98 -18.76
N PHE A 87 13.16 5.39 -18.11
CA PHE A 87 11.79 5.28 -18.62
C PHE A 87 11.48 3.87 -19.16
N THR A 88 12.06 2.87 -18.50
CA THR A 88 11.99 1.47 -18.91
C THR A 88 11.54 0.63 -17.72
N LEU A 89 10.37 0.02 -17.85
CA LEU A 89 9.79 -0.87 -16.84
C LEU A 89 9.69 -2.28 -17.41
N PRO A 90 9.79 -3.32 -16.57
CA PRO A 90 9.40 -4.67 -16.96
C PRO A 90 7.94 -4.67 -17.43
N TYR A 91 7.69 -5.31 -18.58
CA TYR A 91 6.32 -5.63 -18.98
C TYR A 91 5.67 -6.51 -17.90
N PRO A 92 4.39 -6.31 -17.54
CA PRO A 92 3.38 -5.44 -18.17
C PRO A 92 3.12 -4.12 -17.43
N PHE A 93 4.11 -3.54 -16.74
CA PHE A 93 3.92 -2.30 -15.98
C PHE A 93 4.12 -1.05 -16.85
N THR A 94 3.24 -0.07 -16.67
CA THR A 94 3.35 1.27 -17.26
C THR A 94 3.34 2.34 -16.16
N ILE A 95 4.02 3.45 -16.39
CA ILE A 95 4.05 4.60 -15.47
C ILE A 95 2.82 5.46 -15.68
N ASP A 96 2.19 5.89 -14.58
CA ASP A 96 1.08 6.84 -14.56
C ASP A 96 1.54 8.24 -14.08
N GLN A 97 0.59 9.14 -13.86
CA GLN A 97 0.81 10.58 -13.71
C GLN A 97 1.19 11.08 -12.29
N ASP A 98 1.34 10.16 -11.34
CA ASP A 98 1.60 10.47 -9.93
C ASP A 98 2.96 9.89 -9.52
N ALA A 99 3.87 10.74 -9.02
CA ALA A 99 5.16 10.31 -8.49
C ALA A 99 5.67 11.23 -7.38
N GLU A 100 6.47 10.69 -6.47
CA GLU A 100 7.11 11.45 -5.38
C GLU A 100 8.59 11.12 -5.32
N LEU A 101 9.45 12.13 -5.53
CA LEU A 101 10.90 12.00 -5.38
C LEU A 101 11.38 12.78 -4.16
N LYS A 102 12.25 12.18 -3.35
CA LYS A 102 12.83 12.80 -2.16
C LYS A 102 14.35 12.82 -2.25
N GLY A 103 14.96 13.95 -1.90
CA GLY A 103 16.41 14.06 -1.81
C GLY A 103 16.99 13.19 -0.69
N SER A 104 18.10 12.51 -0.95
CA SER A 104 18.89 11.85 0.09
C SER A 104 19.85 12.86 0.75
N GLY A 105 19.56 13.30 1.99
CA GLY A 105 20.43 14.24 2.72
C GLY A 105 19.73 15.03 3.83
N GLU A 106 20.39 16.07 4.36
CA GLU A 106 19.80 16.99 5.35
C GLU A 106 18.67 17.85 4.76
N SER A 107 18.77 18.19 3.47
CA SER A 107 17.68 18.80 2.73
C SER A 107 16.65 17.73 2.37
N ARG A 108 15.58 17.65 3.16
CA ARG A 108 14.38 16.85 2.87
C ARG A 108 13.57 17.45 1.71
N SER A 109 14.23 17.74 0.60
CA SER A 109 13.59 18.24 -0.60
C SER A 109 12.65 17.16 -1.14
N VAL A 110 11.43 17.56 -1.48
CA VAL A 110 10.40 16.67 -2.01
C VAL A 110 9.86 17.30 -3.28
N VAL A 111 9.89 16.54 -4.38
CA VAL A 111 9.21 16.86 -5.62
C VAL A 111 8.03 15.91 -5.74
N ARG A 112 6.83 16.45 -5.92
CA ARG A 112 5.62 15.65 -6.09
C ARG A 112 4.94 16.02 -7.40
N TYR A 113 4.81 15.04 -8.28
CA TYR A 113 3.98 15.07 -9.47
C TYR A 113 2.61 14.52 -9.11
N ALA A 114 1.56 15.24 -9.49
CA ALA A 114 0.18 14.83 -9.27
C ALA A 114 -0.62 15.14 -10.53
N ARG A 115 -1.19 14.11 -11.16
CA ARG A 115 -1.94 14.23 -12.43
C ARG A 115 -1.14 14.96 -13.51
N HIS A 116 0.16 14.67 -13.59
CA HIS A 116 1.06 15.23 -14.57
C HIS A 116 1.82 14.13 -15.31
N ASN A 117 1.82 14.16 -16.64
CA ASN A 117 2.67 13.28 -17.42
C ASN A 117 4.13 13.57 -17.10
N LEU A 118 4.85 12.55 -16.68
CA LEU A 118 6.25 12.68 -16.28
C LEU A 118 7.13 12.93 -17.50
N ASP A 119 7.78 14.10 -17.54
CA ASP A 119 8.79 14.42 -18.55
C ASP A 119 10.09 13.69 -18.23
N SER A 120 10.64 12.98 -19.21
CA SER A 120 11.80 12.13 -18.99
C SER A 120 13.08 12.86 -18.64
N ASP A 121 13.26 14.07 -19.17
CA ASP A 121 14.46 14.84 -18.94
C ASP A 121 14.37 15.55 -17.59
N GLU A 122 13.20 16.07 -17.22
CA GLU A 122 12.98 16.70 -15.91
C GLU A 122 13.18 15.70 -14.75
N VAL A 123 12.54 14.53 -14.84
CA VAL A 123 12.63 13.50 -13.81
C VAL A 123 14.07 12.97 -13.71
N ARG A 124 14.75 12.77 -14.84
CA ARG A 124 16.15 12.35 -14.86
C ARG A 124 17.05 13.37 -14.18
N ASN A 125 16.85 14.67 -14.41
CA ASN A 125 17.63 15.72 -13.74
C ASN A 125 17.45 15.65 -12.22
N HIS A 126 16.22 15.46 -11.74
CA HIS A 126 15.96 15.28 -10.32
C HIS A 126 16.62 14.04 -9.71
N ILE A 127 16.70 12.94 -10.46
CA ILE A 127 17.38 11.72 -10.02
C ILE A 127 18.90 11.94 -9.98
N VAL A 128 19.49 12.60 -10.98
CA VAL A 128 20.91 12.96 -11.02
C VAL A 128 21.29 13.90 -9.86
N ASP A 129 20.38 14.78 -9.44
CA ASP A 129 20.53 15.62 -8.23
C ASP A 129 20.49 14.82 -6.91
N GLY A 130 20.36 13.48 -6.96
CA GLY A 130 20.33 12.61 -5.79
C GLY A 130 18.95 12.46 -5.15
N LYS A 131 17.85 12.71 -5.89
CA LYS A 131 16.51 12.37 -5.42
C LYS A 131 16.17 10.92 -5.76
N GLN A 132 15.54 10.23 -4.82
CA GLN A 132 15.05 8.86 -4.99
C GLN A 132 13.53 8.85 -5.04
N CYS A 133 12.97 8.02 -5.91
CA CYS A 133 11.54 7.80 -5.98
C CYS A 133 11.06 7.05 -4.74
N THR A 134 10.05 7.61 -4.06
CA THR A 134 9.45 7.04 -2.85
C THR A 134 7.99 6.64 -3.05
N ARG A 135 7.35 7.16 -4.09
CA ARG A 135 6.03 6.73 -4.57
C ARG A 135 5.99 6.82 -6.09
N LEU A 136 5.43 5.80 -6.74
CA LEU A 136 5.22 5.78 -8.17
C LEU A 136 3.85 5.17 -8.47
N ALA A 137 3.03 5.91 -9.21
CA ALA A 137 1.79 5.37 -9.76
C ALA A 137 2.09 4.54 -10.99
N LEU A 138 1.50 3.36 -11.02
CA LEU A 138 1.71 2.34 -12.03
C LEU A 138 0.35 1.79 -12.46
N THR A 139 0.28 1.36 -13.71
CA THR A 139 -0.80 0.50 -14.19
C THR A 139 -0.20 -0.83 -14.62
N TRP A 140 -0.79 -1.91 -14.14
CA TRP A 140 -0.42 -3.27 -14.48
C TRP A 140 -1.36 -3.82 -15.56
N ALA A 141 -0.80 -4.23 -16.69
CA ALA A 141 -1.49 -4.90 -17.80
C ALA A 141 -2.76 -4.17 -18.29
N ASP A 142 -2.81 -2.83 -18.16
CA ASP A 142 -3.99 -1.99 -18.42
C ASP A 142 -5.24 -2.37 -17.61
N LYS A 143 -5.09 -3.18 -16.54
CA LYS A 143 -6.18 -3.75 -15.72
C LYS A 143 -6.28 -3.13 -14.33
N ILE A 144 -5.15 -2.87 -13.67
CA ILE A 144 -5.13 -2.40 -12.28
C ILE A 144 -4.17 -1.22 -12.16
N SER A 145 -4.69 -0.07 -11.74
CA SER A 145 -3.90 1.10 -11.36
C SER A 145 -3.65 1.10 -9.87
N PHE A 146 -2.43 1.44 -9.45
CA PHE A 146 -2.04 1.50 -8.04
C PHE A 146 -0.84 2.43 -7.84
N VAL A 147 -0.53 2.74 -6.59
CA VAL A 147 0.66 3.50 -6.19
C VAL A 147 1.56 2.59 -5.37
N LEU A 148 2.73 2.28 -5.91
CA LEU A 148 3.79 1.58 -5.18
C LEU A 148 4.53 2.56 -4.28
N THR A 149 4.83 2.16 -3.05
CA THR A 149 5.66 2.94 -2.12
C THR A 149 7.03 2.30 -1.90
N GLU A 150 7.97 3.08 -1.37
CA GLU A 150 9.30 2.59 -0.94
C GLU A 150 9.25 1.44 0.07
N GLY A 151 8.15 1.33 0.83
CA GLY A 151 7.90 0.27 1.80
C GLY A 151 7.21 -0.97 1.23
N LEU A 152 7.11 -1.10 -0.10
CA LEU A 152 6.41 -2.19 -0.79
C LEU A 152 4.89 -2.22 -0.49
N GLU A 153 4.31 -1.07 -0.16
CA GLU A 153 2.86 -0.96 0.03
C GLU A 153 2.19 -0.67 -1.32
N LEU A 154 1.07 -1.34 -1.60
CA LEU A 154 0.19 -1.05 -2.74
C LEU A 154 -0.94 -0.13 -2.27
N LYS A 155 -0.95 1.12 -2.73
CA LYS A 155 -1.98 2.11 -2.35
C LYS A 155 -2.87 2.45 -3.51
N ARG A 156 -4.12 2.86 -3.23
CA ARG A 156 -5.09 3.30 -4.24
C ARG A 156 -5.25 2.27 -5.36
N ILE A 157 -5.34 0.99 -4.99
CA ILE A 157 -5.63 -0.09 -5.94
C ILE A 157 -7.00 0.21 -6.54
N ALA A 158 -7.05 0.33 -7.86
CA ALA A 158 -8.25 0.62 -8.62
C ALA A 158 -8.27 -0.25 -9.88
N PRO A 159 -9.29 -1.11 -10.07
CA PRO A 159 -9.50 -1.77 -11.35
C PRO A 159 -9.82 -0.72 -12.42
N THR A 160 -9.31 -0.94 -13.63
CA THR A 160 -9.66 -0.12 -14.79
C THR A 160 -10.99 -0.60 -15.38
N ASP A 161 -11.59 0.25 -16.22
CA ASP A 161 -12.85 -0.08 -16.91
C ASP A 161 -12.74 -1.37 -17.73
N LEU A 162 -11.55 -1.68 -18.26
CA LEU A 162 -11.29 -2.91 -19.02
C LEU A 162 -11.50 -4.17 -18.16
N LEU A 163 -11.18 -4.12 -16.87
CA LEU A 163 -11.40 -5.24 -15.96
C LEU A 163 -12.85 -5.31 -15.48
N THR A 164 -13.47 -4.17 -15.21
CA THR A 164 -14.87 -4.13 -14.73
C THR A 164 -15.86 -4.53 -15.83
N GLU A 165 -15.58 -4.22 -17.09
CA GLU A 165 -16.37 -4.67 -18.25
C GLU A 165 -16.34 -6.20 -18.42
N GLN A 166 -15.24 -6.87 -18.07
CA GLN A 166 -15.14 -8.33 -18.12
C GLN A 166 -16.01 -9.02 -17.06
N ASN A 167 -16.41 -8.31 -16.00
CA ASN A 167 -17.14 -8.86 -14.85
C ASN A 167 -18.60 -8.42 -14.78
N GLN A 168 -19.24 -8.06 -15.89
CA GLN A 168 -20.65 -7.68 -15.89
C GLN A 168 -21.54 -8.88 -15.52
N SER A 169 -21.77 -9.06 -14.22
CA SER A 169 -22.75 -10.02 -13.71
C SER A 169 -24.15 -9.45 -13.86
N GLU A 170 -25.06 -10.18 -14.52
CA GLU A 170 -26.48 -9.81 -14.63
C GLU A 170 -27.28 -10.10 -13.34
N SER A 171 -26.62 -10.58 -12.29
CA SER A 171 -27.24 -10.87 -10.99
C SER A 171 -27.61 -9.59 -10.26
N HIS A 172 -28.80 -9.58 -9.65
CA HIS A 172 -29.25 -8.51 -8.77
C HIS A 172 -29.06 -8.85 -7.27
N ASP A 173 -28.50 -10.02 -6.96
CA ASP A 173 -28.19 -10.42 -5.59
C ASP A 173 -26.79 -9.93 -5.21
N GLU A 174 -26.73 -9.04 -4.22
CA GLU A 174 -25.51 -8.40 -3.72
C GLU A 174 -24.45 -9.42 -3.27
N ALA A 175 -24.86 -10.57 -2.70
CA ALA A 175 -23.92 -11.60 -2.27
C ALA A 175 -23.23 -12.26 -3.47
N HIS A 176 -23.99 -12.57 -4.52
CA HIS A 176 -23.45 -13.16 -5.74
C HIS A 176 -22.56 -12.17 -6.52
N VAL A 177 -22.92 -10.88 -6.53
CA VAL A 177 -22.08 -9.83 -7.14
C VAL A 177 -20.75 -9.73 -6.40
N PHE A 178 -20.78 -9.69 -5.06
CA PHE A 178 -19.57 -9.64 -4.25
C PHE A 178 -18.65 -10.85 -4.49
N ASP A 179 -19.21 -12.07 -4.50
CA ASP A 179 -18.42 -13.28 -4.72
C ASP A 179 -17.72 -13.27 -6.09
N ALA A 180 -18.42 -12.81 -7.13
CA ALA A 180 -17.87 -12.69 -8.48
C ALA A 180 -16.75 -11.62 -8.55
N ASP A 181 -16.98 -10.44 -7.97
CA ASP A 181 -16.00 -9.36 -7.92
C ASP A 181 -14.76 -9.75 -7.11
N PHE A 182 -14.96 -10.41 -5.97
CA PHE A 182 -13.88 -10.87 -5.13
C PHE A 182 -13.05 -11.95 -5.84
N LEU A 183 -13.68 -12.92 -6.50
CA LEU A 183 -12.98 -13.96 -7.25
C LEU A 183 -12.13 -13.37 -8.38
N LEU A 184 -12.69 -12.43 -9.15
CA LEU A 184 -11.95 -11.77 -10.22
C LEU A 184 -10.78 -10.96 -9.64
N MET A 185 -11.05 -10.08 -8.68
CA MET A 185 -10.03 -9.19 -8.11
C MET A 185 -8.90 -9.96 -7.42
N SER A 186 -9.22 -10.99 -6.63
CA SER A 186 -8.20 -11.81 -5.96
C SER A 186 -7.33 -12.56 -6.97
N SER A 187 -7.92 -13.05 -8.07
CA SER A 187 -7.17 -13.73 -9.12
C SER A 187 -6.19 -12.81 -9.84
N GLU A 188 -6.60 -11.59 -10.17
CA GLU A 188 -5.75 -10.61 -10.85
C GLU A 188 -4.70 -10.02 -9.92
N LEU A 189 -5.05 -9.74 -8.65
CA LEU A 189 -4.09 -9.28 -7.65
C LEU A 189 -2.99 -10.30 -7.39
N ASN A 190 -3.31 -11.60 -7.41
CA ASN A 190 -2.31 -12.63 -7.24
C ASN A 190 -1.24 -12.56 -8.35
N VAL A 191 -1.68 -12.47 -9.62
CA VAL A 191 -0.75 -12.36 -10.76
C VAL A 191 0.05 -11.05 -10.68
N LEU A 192 -0.63 -9.92 -10.37
CA LEU A 192 0.01 -8.63 -10.18
C LEU A 192 1.12 -8.68 -9.11
N ILE A 193 0.84 -9.29 -7.95
CA ILE A 193 1.81 -9.41 -6.86
C ILE A 193 3.02 -10.22 -7.32
N HIS A 194 2.79 -11.36 -7.99
CA HIS A 194 3.87 -12.20 -8.51
C HIS A 194 4.76 -11.45 -9.51
N GLU A 195 4.18 -10.83 -10.53
CA GLU A 195 4.94 -10.10 -11.55
C GLU A 195 5.64 -8.86 -10.97
N LEU A 196 5.03 -8.20 -9.98
CA LEU A 196 5.66 -7.08 -9.28
C LEU A 196 6.88 -7.54 -8.48
N LEU A 197 6.79 -8.68 -7.79
CA LEU A 197 7.94 -9.22 -7.06
C LEU A 197 9.05 -9.60 -8.03
N GLU A 198 8.75 -10.20 -9.18
CA GLU A 198 9.73 -10.47 -10.23
C GLU A 198 10.38 -9.19 -10.77
N ALA A 199 9.59 -8.14 -11.02
CA ALA A 199 10.08 -6.83 -11.45
C ALA A 199 11.02 -6.19 -10.40
N LEU A 200 10.86 -6.54 -9.13
CA LEU A 200 11.72 -6.11 -8.00
C LEU A 200 12.88 -7.09 -7.71
N GLY A 201 13.22 -7.96 -8.67
CA GLY A 201 14.32 -8.91 -8.56
C GLY A 201 13.99 -10.20 -7.81
N GLY A 202 12.72 -10.46 -7.55
CA GLY A 202 12.21 -11.62 -6.84
C GLY A 202 12.11 -11.43 -5.34
N GLU A 203 11.38 -12.34 -4.70
CA GLU A 203 11.26 -12.39 -3.24
C GLU A 203 12.61 -12.76 -2.61
N LYS A 204 13.06 -11.93 -1.67
CA LYS A 204 14.20 -12.24 -0.83
C LYS A 204 13.76 -13.28 0.20
N LYS A 205 14.25 -14.51 0.05
CA LYS A 205 14.05 -15.56 1.05
C LYS A 205 14.51 -15.04 2.40
N SER A 206 13.57 -14.89 3.34
CA SER A 206 13.92 -14.61 4.72
C SER A 206 14.79 -15.77 5.23
N PRO A 207 15.93 -15.49 5.90
CA PRO A 207 16.64 -16.53 6.62
C PRO A 207 15.74 -16.96 7.79
N VAL A 208 14.97 -18.03 7.59
CA VAL A 208 14.35 -18.78 8.68
C VAL A 208 15.45 -19.54 9.40
#